data_AF-A0A5U9KZL1-F1
#
_entry.id   AF-A0A5U9KZL1-F1
#
_cell.length_a   1.000
_cell.length_b   1.000
_cell.length_c   1.000
_cell.angle_alpha   90.00
_cell.angle_beta   90.00
_cell.angle_gamma   90.00
#
_symmetry.space_group_name_H-M   'P 1'
#
loop_
_entity.id
_entity.type
_entity.pdbx_description
1 polymer ?
#
loop_
_entity_poly.entity_id
_entity_poly.type
_entity_poly.pdbx_seq_one_letter_code
_entity_poly.pdbx_strand_id
1 'polypeptide(L)'
;MYNPCNEITPLVEVYQRWLNDHTRLAVRYGISTRKTHAWHTLTTTGITLADGRQVTMVVPSCLLSVSPTVREPGNEGTVSVLADISSLRAYPQLPGILLSECIRLRLDGLHDGLEQVFRYLREPGLRESLTLLYWYELVNGLQNSDWLCLPGLSEQEVKVWVETRLSQYSSLYSVVDEYVFFACFGFWSDNPQYL
;
A
#
# COMPACT_ATOMS: atom_id res chain seq x y z
N MET A 1 13.67 -18.97 -30.93
CA MET A 1 12.20 -19.14 -30.99
C MET A 1 11.60 -18.14 -30.02
N TYR A 2 10.99 -17.09 -30.56
CA TYR A 2 10.24 -16.11 -29.78
C TYR A 2 8.92 -16.78 -29.40
N ASN A 3 8.74 -17.10 -28.13
CA ASN A 3 7.46 -17.60 -27.64
C ASN A 3 6.56 -16.36 -27.49
N PRO A 4 5.46 -16.22 -28.25
CA PRO A 4 4.54 -15.13 -28.02
C PRO A 4 3.88 -15.38 -26.66
N CYS A 5 4.23 -14.59 -25.65
CA CYS A 5 3.56 -14.61 -24.35
C CYS A 5 2.12 -14.12 -24.52
N ASN A 6 1.24 -15.00 -24.97
CA ASN A 6 -0.21 -14.83 -24.98
C ASN A 6 -0.84 -15.35 -23.68
N GLU A 7 -0.10 -15.31 -22.58
CA GLU A 7 -0.67 -15.37 -21.23
C GLU A 7 -0.71 -13.93 -20.71
N ILE A 8 -1.92 -13.43 -20.46
CA ILE A 8 -2.12 -12.12 -19.81
C ILE A 8 -1.42 -12.21 -18.44
N THR A 9 -0.23 -11.61 -18.30
CA THR A 9 0.50 -11.58 -17.03
C THR A 9 -0.43 -11.07 -15.92
N PRO A 10 -0.64 -11.82 -14.83
CA PRO A 10 -1.50 -11.38 -13.74
C PRO A 10 -1.08 -10.00 -13.21
N LEU A 11 -2.04 -9.11 -12.94
CA LEU A 11 -1.72 -7.75 -12.49
C LEU A 11 -0.82 -7.72 -11.24
N VAL A 12 -1.02 -8.66 -10.31
CA VAL A 12 -0.19 -8.80 -9.12
C VAL A 12 1.29 -9.00 -9.47
N GLU A 13 1.61 -9.75 -10.52
CA GLU A 13 2.99 -9.96 -10.97
C GLU A 13 3.58 -8.68 -11.59
N VAL A 14 2.76 -7.90 -12.31
CA VAL A 14 3.17 -6.60 -12.87
C VAL A 14 3.52 -5.63 -11.77
N TYR A 15 2.65 -5.45 -10.77
CA TYR A 15 2.93 -4.61 -9.61
C TYR A 15 4.10 -5.13 -8.79
N GLN A 16 4.19 -6.45 -8.59
CA GLN A 16 5.28 -7.06 -7.82
C GLN A 16 6.63 -6.79 -8.47
N ARG A 17 6.73 -6.89 -9.80
CA ARG A 17 7.95 -6.58 -10.55
C ARG A 17 8.32 -5.11 -10.41
N TRP A 18 7.35 -4.21 -10.60
CA TRP A 18 7.55 -2.77 -10.43
C TRP A 18 8.06 -2.41 -9.03
N LEU A 19 7.41 -2.95 -7.99
CA LEU A 19 7.74 -2.71 -6.60
C LEU A 19 9.14 -3.24 -6.26
N ASN A 20 9.46 -4.45 -6.72
CA ASN A 20 10.78 -5.06 -6.51
C ASN A 20 11.91 -4.23 -7.13
N ASP A 21 11.73 -3.73 -8.35
CA ASP A 21 12.73 -2.90 -9.02
C ASP A 21 12.98 -1.58 -8.26
N HIS A 22 11.91 -0.92 -7.79
CA HIS A 22 12.03 0.32 -7.01
C HIS A 22 12.57 0.09 -5.60
N THR A 23 12.22 -1.02 -4.96
CA THR A 23 12.79 -1.42 -3.66
C THR A 23 14.29 -1.62 -3.79
N ARG A 24 14.74 -2.35 -4.82
CA ARG A 24 16.17 -2.58 -5.07
C ARG A 24 16.93 -1.26 -5.28
N LEU A 25 16.33 -0.30 -5.99
CA LEU A 25 16.92 1.03 -6.16
C LEU A 25 16.98 1.78 -4.83
N ALA A 26 15.88 1.83 -4.06
CA ALA A 26 15.84 2.49 -2.75
C ALA A 26 16.89 1.93 -1.79
N VAL A 27 17.06 0.60 -1.75
CA VAL A 27 18.10 -0.07 -0.95
C VAL A 27 19.50 0.28 -1.44
N ARG A 28 19.72 0.25 -2.76
CA ARG A 28 21.03 0.58 -3.36
C ARG A 28 21.50 1.99 -3.02
N TYR A 29 20.57 2.94 -2.91
CA TYR A 29 20.85 4.34 -2.59
C TYR A 29 20.74 4.67 -1.09
N GLY A 30 20.54 3.68 -0.22
CA GLY A 30 20.48 3.89 1.24
C GLY A 30 19.20 4.58 1.72
N ILE A 31 18.17 4.68 0.88
CA ILE A 31 16.85 5.23 1.24
C ILE A 31 16.10 4.22 2.11
N SER A 32 16.22 2.94 1.79
CA SER A 32 15.53 1.83 2.44
C SER A 32 16.50 0.71 2.82
N THR A 33 16.06 -0.22 3.68
CA THR A 33 16.81 -1.42 4.04
C THR A 33 16.35 -2.64 3.24
N ARG A 34 17.15 -3.73 3.25
CA ARG A 34 16.76 -5.00 2.61
C ARG A 34 15.52 -5.63 3.27
N LYS A 35 15.24 -5.33 4.53
CA LYS A 35 14.12 -5.91 5.29
C LYS A 35 12.76 -5.49 4.74
N THR A 36 12.68 -4.33 4.07
CA THR A 36 11.45 -3.82 3.43
C THR A 36 10.82 -4.80 2.44
N HIS A 37 11.61 -5.71 1.85
CA HIS A 37 11.08 -6.74 0.95
C HIS A 37 9.98 -7.61 1.59
N ALA A 38 9.98 -7.79 2.92
CA ALA A 38 8.92 -8.53 3.61
C ALA A 38 7.54 -7.83 3.51
N TRP A 39 7.51 -6.49 3.46
CA TRP A 39 6.29 -5.69 3.29
C TRP A 39 5.89 -5.52 1.82
N HIS A 40 6.84 -5.73 0.91
CA HIS A 40 6.64 -5.57 -0.53
C HIS A 40 6.25 -6.88 -1.23
N THR A 41 5.81 -7.88 -0.49
CA THR A 41 5.17 -9.06 -1.06
C THR A 41 3.69 -8.77 -1.27
N LEU A 42 3.24 -8.83 -2.52
CA LEU A 42 1.86 -8.57 -2.92
C LEU A 42 1.10 -9.88 -3.13
N THR A 43 -0.19 -9.85 -2.84
CA THR A 43 -1.13 -10.95 -3.08
C THR A 43 -2.48 -10.38 -3.49
N THR A 44 -3.41 -11.26 -3.86
CA THR A 44 -4.80 -10.90 -4.12
C THR A 44 -5.68 -11.30 -2.95
N THR A 45 -6.73 -10.53 -2.69
CA THR A 45 -7.82 -10.89 -1.77
C THR A 45 -9.14 -10.34 -2.28
N GLY A 46 -10.23 -11.07 -2.06
CA GLY A 46 -11.57 -10.59 -2.25
C GLY A 46 -11.96 -9.60 -1.16
N ILE A 47 -12.63 -8.52 -1.56
CA ILE A 47 -13.19 -7.52 -0.67
C ILE A 47 -14.63 -7.20 -1.11
N THR A 48 -15.44 -6.71 -0.16
CA THR A 48 -16.77 -6.17 -0.47
C THR A 48 -16.72 -4.65 -0.35
N LEU A 49 -17.06 -3.97 -1.44
CA LEU A 49 -17.14 -2.51 -1.49
C LEU A 49 -18.40 -2.00 -0.77
N ALA A 50 -18.42 -0.71 -0.38
CA ALA A 50 -19.54 -0.09 0.30
C ALA A 50 -20.85 -0.12 -0.52
N ASP A 51 -20.75 -0.21 -1.84
CA ASP A 51 -21.88 -0.39 -2.76
C ASP A 51 -22.34 -1.85 -2.91
N GLY A 52 -21.75 -2.78 -2.16
CA GLY A 52 -22.06 -4.21 -2.17
C GLY A 52 -21.36 -5.01 -3.26
N ARG A 53 -20.54 -4.39 -4.14
CA ARG A 53 -19.76 -5.13 -5.15
C ARG A 53 -18.68 -5.98 -4.48
N GLN A 54 -18.62 -7.25 -4.85
CA GLN A 54 -17.48 -8.11 -4.54
C GLN A 54 -16.42 -7.96 -5.62
N VAL A 55 -15.20 -7.64 -5.21
CA VAL A 55 -14.07 -7.40 -6.13
C VAL A 55 -12.80 -8.01 -5.57
N THR A 56 -11.90 -8.45 -6.46
CA THR A 56 -10.53 -8.82 -6.07
C THR A 56 -9.66 -7.57 -6.05
N MET A 57 -8.86 -7.40 -5.00
CA MET A 57 -7.87 -6.33 -4.84
C MET A 57 -6.46 -6.90 -4.68
N VAL A 58 -5.46 -6.21 -5.23
CA VAL A 58 -4.04 -6.46 -4.92
C VAL A 58 -3.67 -5.72 -3.64
N VAL A 59 -3.09 -6.45 -2.69
CA VAL A 59 -2.76 -5.95 -1.35
C VAL A 59 -1.38 -6.46 -0.89
N PRO A 60 -0.70 -5.73 0.01
CA PRO A 60 0.46 -6.26 0.73
C PRO A 60 0.05 -7.44 1.60
N SER A 61 0.78 -8.56 1.49
CA SER A 61 0.47 -9.79 2.23
C SER A 61 0.56 -9.63 3.75
N CYS A 62 1.41 -8.72 4.23
CA CYS A 62 1.56 -8.41 5.66
C CYS A 62 0.28 -7.84 6.29
N LEU A 63 -0.63 -7.27 5.50
CA LEU A 63 -1.92 -6.77 6.01
C LEU A 63 -2.92 -7.90 6.24
N LEU A 64 -2.80 -9.01 5.50
CA LEU A 64 -3.71 -10.15 5.65
C LEU A 64 -3.51 -10.88 6.99
N SER A 65 -2.27 -10.95 7.49
CA SER A 65 -1.98 -11.58 8.78
C SER A 65 -2.55 -10.84 9.98
N VAL A 66 -2.85 -9.54 9.83
CA VAL A 66 -3.43 -8.70 10.88
C VAL A 66 -4.90 -8.36 10.64
N SER A 67 -5.46 -8.78 9.51
CA SER A 67 -6.86 -8.55 9.18
C SER A 67 -7.75 -9.65 9.76
N PRO A 68 -8.73 -9.32 10.62
CA PRO A 68 -9.64 -10.32 11.20
C PRO A 68 -10.65 -10.91 10.21
N THR A 69 -10.85 -10.28 9.05
CA THR A 69 -11.93 -10.63 8.10
C THR A 69 -11.47 -11.55 6.97
N VAL A 70 -10.16 -11.65 6.72
CA VAL A 70 -9.62 -12.44 5.61
C VAL A 70 -9.34 -13.88 6.05
N ARG A 71 -10.09 -14.83 5.47
CA ARG A 71 -9.86 -16.27 5.64
C ARG A 71 -9.00 -16.77 4.48
N GLU A 72 -7.70 -16.79 4.75
CA GLU A 72 -6.60 -17.30 3.91
C GLU A 72 -6.32 -16.53 2.59
N PRO A 73 -5.02 -16.35 2.24
CA PRO A 73 -4.62 -15.79 0.96
C PRO A 73 -4.94 -16.79 -0.17
N GLY A 74 -6.10 -16.63 -0.80
CA GLY A 74 -6.50 -17.40 -1.97
C GLY A 74 -6.15 -16.68 -3.27
N ASN A 75 -5.72 -17.44 -4.28
CA ASN A 75 -5.58 -16.98 -5.67
C ASN A 75 -6.96 -16.67 -6.27
N GLU A 76 -7.63 -15.64 -5.76
CA GLU A 76 -9.00 -15.26 -6.09
C GLU A 76 -9.06 -14.49 -7.41
N GLY A 77 -8.85 -15.23 -8.50
CA GLY A 77 -9.16 -14.81 -9.85
C GLY A 77 -8.10 -13.93 -10.52
N THR A 78 -8.04 -14.04 -11.84
CA THR A 78 -7.23 -13.18 -12.71
C THR A 78 -7.72 -11.74 -12.63
N VAL A 79 -6.92 -10.86 -12.04
CA VAL A 79 -7.14 -9.41 -12.06
C VAL A 79 -6.75 -8.86 -13.43
N SER A 80 -7.69 -8.20 -14.11
CA SER A 80 -7.48 -7.63 -15.44
C SER A 80 -6.39 -6.56 -15.44
N VAL A 81 -5.53 -6.60 -16.46
CA VAL A 81 -4.31 -5.78 -16.66
C VAL A 81 -4.61 -4.32 -17.03
N LEU A 82 -5.88 -3.90 -17.05
CA LEU A 82 -6.23 -2.49 -17.26
C LEU A 82 -5.98 -1.64 -16.01
N ALA A 83 -4.79 -1.76 -15.42
CA ALA A 83 -4.30 -0.87 -14.39
C ALA A 83 -3.66 0.34 -15.05
N ASP A 84 -4.10 1.53 -14.68
CA ASP A 84 -3.39 2.75 -15.04
C ASP A 84 -2.05 2.79 -14.29
N ILE A 85 -0.95 2.78 -15.03
CA ILE A 85 0.43 2.82 -14.50
C ILE A 85 0.87 4.27 -14.24
N SER A 86 0.04 5.27 -14.56
CA SER A 86 0.36 6.69 -14.35
C SER A 86 0.71 6.99 -12.89
N SER A 87 -0.07 6.47 -11.93
CA SER A 87 0.15 6.66 -10.50
C SER A 87 1.47 6.06 -10.02
N LEU A 88 1.91 4.95 -10.63
CA LEU A 88 3.19 4.31 -10.31
C LEU A 88 4.38 5.19 -10.67
N ARG A 89 4.28 6.05 -11.69
CA ARG A 89 5.35 7.00 -12.05
C ARG A 89 5.49 8.12 -11.03
N ALA A 90 4.38 8.61 -10.49
CA ALA A 90 4.38 9.66 -9.47
C ALA A 90 4.78 9.10 -8.09
N TYR A 91 4.35 7.87 -7.79
CA TYR A 91 4.55 7.20 -6.51
C TYR A 91 5.11 5.79 -6.73
N PRO A 92 6.45 5.61 -6.74
CA PRO A 92 7.07 4.37 -7.18
C PRO A 92 6.90 3.15 -6.26
N GLN A 93 6.38 3.34 -5.04
CA GLN A 93 6.24 2.31 -4.01
C GLN A 93 4.77 1.94 -3.79
N LEU A 94 4.47 1.30 -2.67
CA LEU A 94 3.12 0.98 -2.19
C LEU A 94 2.05 2.07 -2.41
N PRO A 95 2.31 3.38 -2.19
CA PRO A 95 1.30 4.41 -2.40
C PRO A 95 0.77 4.47 -3.86
N GLY A 96 1.64 4.27 -4.86
CA GLY A 96 1.20 4.29 -6.27
C GLY A 96 0.42 3.05 -6.67
N ILE A 97 0.73 1.90 -6.07
CA ILE A 97 -0.04 0.67 -6.28
C ILE A 97 -1.45 0.84 -5.72
N LEU A 98 -1.58 1.41 -4.51
CA LEU A 98 -2.89 1.71 -3.93
C LEU A 98 -3.71 2.65 -4.84
N LEU A 99 -3.11 3.74 -5.34
CA LEU A 99 -3.81 4.65 -6.27
C LEU A 99 -4.23 3.95 -7.57
N SER A 100 -3.36 3.11 -8.13
CA SER A 100 -3.66 2.34 -9.35
C SER A 100 -4.84 1.36 -9.11
N GLU A 101 -4.90 0.75 -7.92
CA GLU A 101 -6.03 -0.08 -7.50
C GLU A 101 -7.32 0.72 -7.32
N CYS A 102 -7.24 1.95 -6.81
CA CYS A 102 -8.41 2.83 -6.69
C CYS A 102 -9.01 3.13 -8.06
N ILE A 103 -8.17 3.46 -9.06
CA ILE A 103 -8.62 3.66 -10.45
C ILE A 103 -9.26 2.39 -11.00
N ARG A 104 -8.57 1.24 -10.86
CA ARG A 104 -9.06 -0.05 -11.38
C ARG A 104 -10.41 -0.46 -10.79
N LEU A 105 -10.61 -0.20 -9.50
CA LEU A 105 -11.85 -0.52 -8.77
C LEU A 105 -12.95 0.55 -8.92
N ARG A 106 -12.66 1.65 -9.62
CA ARG A 106 -13.55 2.82 -9.81
C ARG A 106 -13.91 3.49 -8.48
N LEU A 107 -12.89 3.74 -7.67
CA LEU A 107 -12.97 4.48 -6.42
C LEU A 107 -12.45 5.91 -6.65
N ASP A 108 -13.06 6.63 -7.57
CA ASP A 108 -12.51 7.89 -8.11
C ASP A 108 -12.36 8.98 -7.03
N GLY A 109 -13.39 9.19 -6.20
CA GLY A 109 -13.34 10.20 -5.12
C GLY A 109 -12.29 9.91 -4.04
N LEU A 110 -11.97 8.63 -3.84
CA LEU A 110 -10.93 8.16 -2.93
C LEU A 110 -9.55 8.38 -3.57
N HIS A 111 -9.39 8.00 -4.84
CA HIS A 111 -8.17 8.25 -5.61
C HIS A 111 -7.81 9.74 -5.54
N ASP A 112 -8.73 10.62 -5.89
CA ASP A 112 -8.49 12.06 -5.97
C ASP A 112 -8.12 12.64 -4.59
N GLY A 113 -8.81 12.18 -3.53
CA GLY A 113 -8.52 12.56 -2.16
C GLY A 113 -7.12 12.13 -1.72
N LEU A 114 -6.76 10.86 -1.92
CA LEU A 114 -5.43 10.34 -1.56
C LEU A 114 -4.33 10.99 -2.38
N GLU A 115 -4.51 11.17 -3.69
CA GLU A 115 -3.52 11.83 -4.54
C GLU A 115 -3.27 13.27 -4.06
N GLN A 116 -4.34 14.03 -3.78
CA GLN A 116 -4.23 15.38 -3.25
C GLN A 116 -3.44 15.40 -1.93
N VAL A 117 -3.75 14.49 -1.01
CA VAL A 117 -3.04 14.37 0.27
C VAL A 117 -1.57 14.03 0.05
N PHE A 118 -1.29 12.97 -0.71
CA PHE A 118 0.08 12.49 -0.96
C PHE A 118 1.00 13.55 -1.59
N ARG A 119 0.46 14.49 -2.37
CA ARG A 119 1.23 15.58 -3.00
C ARG A 119 1.84 16.55 -2.01
N TYR A 120 1.18 16.83 -0.88
CA TYR A 120 1.69 17.78 0.11
C TYR A 120 2.35 17.12 1.33
N LEU A 121 2.17 15.82 1.56
CA LEU A 121 2.91 15.10 2.60
C LEU A 121 4.42 15.06 2.29
N ARG A 122 5.21 15.62 3.21
CA ARG A 122 6.67 15.70 3.22
C ARG A 122 7.29 14.91 4.38
N GLU A 123 6.56 14.70 5.46
CA GLU A 123 7.02 13.96 6.62
C GLU A 123 7.38 12.52 6.23
N PRO A 124 8.61 12.05 6.54
CA PRO A 124 9.03 10.69 6.24
C PRO A 124 8.10 9.67 6.90
N GLY A 125 7.62 8.69 6.14
CA GLY A 125 6.78 7.63 6.68
C GLY A 125 5.30 7.97 6.78
N LEU A 126 4.90 9.25 6.77
CA LEU A 126 3.49 9.60 6.92
C LEU A 126 2.65 9.13 5.72
N ARG A 127 3.21 9.22 4.51
CA ARG A 127 2.57 8.69 3.30
C ARG A 127 2.46 7.16 3.35
N GLU A 128 3.51 6.51 3.81
CA GLU A 128 3.61 5.06 3.97
C GLU A 128 2.59 4.54 4.99
N SER A 129 2.50 5.19 6.16
CA SER A 129 1.51 4.92 7.20
C SER A 129 0.08 5.07 6.70
N LEU A 130 -0.19 6.19 6.01
CA LEU A 130 -1.50 6.48 5.45
C LEU A 130 -1.91 5.42 4.42
N THR A 131 -0.97 4.99 3.58
CA THR A 131 -1.17 3.95 2.56
C THR A 131 -1.57 2.61 3.17
N LEU A 132 -0.83 2.14 4.18
CA LEU A 132 -1.11 0.86 4.83
C LEU A 132 -2.41 0.88 5.65
N LEU A 133 -2.67 1.97 6.37
CA LEU A 133 -3.93 2.16 7.09
C LEU A 133 -5.13 2.12 6.13
N TYR A 134 -5.00 2.77 4.98
CA TYR A 134 -6.06 2.78 3.98
C TYR A 134 -6.36 1.38 3.44
N TRP A 135 -5.33 0.66 3.00
CA TRP A 135 -5.50 -0.72 2.54
C TRP A 135 -6.13 -1.61 3.61
N TYR A 136 -5.66 -1.50 4.84
CA TYR A 136 -6.19 -2.28 5.96
C TYR A 136 -7.67 -2.02 6.16
N GLU A 137 -8.09 -0.76 6.22
CA GLU A 137 -9.51 -0.43 6.39
C GLU A 137 -10.34 -0.93 5.20
N LEU A 138 -9.85 -0.79 3.97
CA LEU A 138 -10.54 -1.27 2.77
C LEU A 138 -10.72 -2.79 2.76
N VAL A 139 -9.67 -3.56 3.10
CA VAL A 139 -9.72 -5.02 3.20
C VAL A 139 -10.72 -5.48 4.25
N ASN A 140 -10.84 -4.75 5.35
CA ASN A 140 -11.77 -5.04 6.43
C ASN A 140 -13.19 -4.49 6.20
N GLY A 141 -13.48 -3.95 5.00
CA GLY A 141 -14.79 -3.36 4.68
C GLY A 141 -15.10 -2.06 5.42
N LEU A 142 -14.10 -1.42 6.03
CA LEU A 142 -14.20 -0.17 6.79
C LEU A 142 -14.06 1.06 5.87
N GLN A 143 -14.93 1.17 4.87
CA GLN A 143 -14.91 2.28 3.90
C GLN A 143 -15.60 3.53 4.49
N ASN A 144 -15.01 4.10 5.54
CA ASN A 144 -15.54 5.30 6.20
C ASN A 144 -15.52 6.55 5.30
N SER A 145 -16.51 7.43 5.44
CA SER A 145 -16.50 8.75 4.79
C SER A 145 -15.42 9.68 5.34
N ASP A 146 -14.85 9.37 6.51
CA ASP A 146 -13.86 10.19 7.21
C ASP A 146 -12.62 10.47 6.35
N TRP A 147 -12.27 9.56 5.45
CA TRP A 147 -11.15 9.74 4.51
C TRP A 147 -11.31 10.95 3.59
N LEU A 148 -12.55 11.33 3.28
CA LEU A 148 -12.86 12.46 2.40
C LEU A 148 -12.56 13.82 3.05
N CYS A 149 -12.34 13.88 4.37
CA CYS A 149 -11.98 15.13 5.03
C CYS A 149 -10.47 15.42 4.99
N LEU A 150 -9.63 14.41 4.76
CA LEU A 150 -8.17 14.53 4.76
C LEU A 150 -7.63 15.62 3.81
N PRO A 151 -8.15 15.80 2.57
CA PRO A 151 -7.63 16.81 1.66
C PRO A 151 -7.77 18.26 2.17
N GLY A 152 -8.66 18.49 3.16
CA GLY A 152 -8.84 19.78 3.81
C GLY A 152 -7.94 20.01 5.04
N LEU A 153 -7.18 18.99 5.45
CA LEU A 153 -6.32 19.03 6.63
C LEU A 153 -4.89 19.44 6.27
N SER A 154 -4.24 20.17 7.16
CA SER A 154 -2.78 20.37 7.13
C SER A 154 -2.03 19.05 7.37
N GLU A 155 -0.75 19.01 7.00
CA GLU A 155 0.10 17.83 7.24
C GLU A 155 0.13 17.40 8.71
N GLN A 156 0.22 18.36 9.64
CA GLN A 156 0.22 18.06 11.08
C GLN A 156 -1.12 17.48 11.55
N GLU A 157 -2.24 17.95 10.99
CA GLU A 157 -3.56 17.41 11.29
C GLU A 157 -3.74 16.01 10.70
N VAL A 158 -3.22 15.75 9.49
CA VAL A 158 -3.19 14.40 8.90
C VAL A 158 -2.35 13.46 9.77
N LYS A 159 -1.19 13.90 10.26
CA LYS A 159 -0.36 13.11 11.18
C LYS A 159 -1.15 12.69 12.42
N VAL A 160 -1.74 13.66 13.12
CA VAL A 160 -2.53 13.40 14.33
C VAL A 160 -3.71 12.48 14.02
N TRP A 161 -4.36 12.67 12.87
CA TRP A 161 -5.44 11.81 12.42
C TRP A 161 -4.97 10.36 12.22
N VAL A 162 -3.85 10.16 11.51
CA VAL A 162 -3.26 8.84 11.27
C VAL A 162 -2.86 8.15 12.57
N GLU A 163 -2.18 8.86 13.47
CA GLU A 163 -1.78 8.34 14.78
C GLU A 163 -3.00 7.94 15.63
N THR A 164 -4.02 8.81 15.66
CA THR A 164 -5.27 8.54 16.38
C THR A 164 -5.96 7.30 15.82
N ARG A 165 -6.00 7.16 14.49
CA ARG A 165 -6.64 6.02 13.84
C ARG A 165 -5.84 4.72 14.04
N LEU A 166 -4.53 4.74 13.86
CA LEU A 166 -3.66 3.59 14.10
C LEU A 166 -3.68 3.13 15.56
N SER A 167 -3.88 4.03 16.53
CA SER A 167 -4.02 3.66 17.94
C SER A 167 -5.23 2.75 18.22
N GLN A 168 -6.21 2.72 17.32
CA GLN A 168 -7.38 1.84 17.39
C GLN A 168 -7.08 0.42 16.89
N TYR A 169 -5.95 0.22 16.19
CA TYR A 169 -5.56 -1.02 15.54
C TYR A 169 -4.14 -1.44 15.95
N SER A 170 -3.99 -1.98 17.17
CA SER A 170 -2.68 -2.34 17.72
C SER A 170 -1.83 -3.26 16.83
N SER A 171 -2.44 -4.27 16.21
CA SER A 171 -1.74 -5.19 15.30
C SER A 171 -1.27 -4.49 14.02
N LEU A 172 -2.08 -3.57 13.47
CA LEU A 172 -1.68 -2.78 12.30
C LEU A 172 -0.58 -1.78 12.67
N TYR A 173 -0.67 -1.14 13.83
CA TYR A 173 0.30 -0.15 14.30
C TYR A 173 1.73 -0.72 14.23
N SER A 174 1.94 -1.94 14.76
CA SER A 174 3.25 -2.60 14.73
C SER A 174 3.75 -2.86 13.30
N VAL A 175 2.86 -3.30 12.41
CA VAL A 175 3.21 -3.55 10.99
C VAL A 175 3.60 -2.26 10.27
N VAL A 176 2.89 -1.16 10.56
CA VAL A 176 3.14 0.17 9.98
C VAL A 176 4.45 0.75 10.50
N ASP A 177 4.69 0.69 11.80
CA ASP A 177 5.89 1.22 12.43
C ASP A 177 7.16 0.56 11.86
N GLU A 178 7.18 -0.78 11.81
CA GLU A 178 8.29 -1.52 11.20
C GLU A 178 8.44 -1.23 9.70
N TYR A 179 7.33 -1.14 8.96
CA TYR A 179 7.38 -0.79 7.54
C TYR A 179 8.04 0.57 7.33
N VAL A 180 7.52 1.60 8.00
CA VAL A 180 8.03 2.98 7.91
C VAL A 180 9.51 3.02 8.27
N PHE A 181 9.88 2.33 9.33
CA PHE A 181 11.27 2.21 9.75
C PHE A 181 12.16 1.67 8.62
N PHE A 182 11.84 0.50 8.06
CA PHE A 182 12.67 -0.11 7.03
C PHE A 182 12.57 0.58 5.65
N ALA A 183 11.41 1.14 5.32
CA ALA A 183 11.15 1.81 4.04
C ALA A 183 11.82 3.19 3.95
N CYS A 184 11.82 3.95 5.05
CA CYS A 184 12.21 5.36 5.06
C CYS A 184 13.55 5.64 5.74
N PHE A 185 14.11 4.69 6.51
CA PHE A 185 15.34 4.90 7.28
C PHE A 185 16.44 3.89 6.89
N GLY A 186 16.84 3.89 5.62
CA GLY A 186 17.85 2.97 5.08
C GLY A 186 19.26 3.08 5.67
N PHE A 187 19.60 4.19 6.33
CA PHE A 187 20.89 4.37 7.01
C PHE A 187 20.93 3.83 8.44
N TRP A 188 19.82 3.28 8.95
CA TRP A 188 19.85 2.65 10.26
C TRP A 188 20.72 1.40 10.18
N SER A 189 21.85 1.42 10.89
CA SER A 189 22.73 0.26 10.98
C SER A 189 21.94 -0.89 11.61
N ASP A 190 21.89 -2.05 10.96
CA ASP A 190 21.41 -3.32 11.51
C ASP A 190 22.30 -3.84 12.68
N ASN A 191 22.94 -2.95 13.44
CA ASN A 191 23.95 -3.28 14.43
C ASN A 191 23.56 -2.73 15.81
N PRO A 192 22.91 -3.53 16.68
CA PRO A 192 23.06 -3.37 18.11
C PRO A 192 24.40 -4.04 18.49
N GLN A 193 25.51 -3.45 18.06
CA GLN A 193 26.79 -3.70 18.68
C GLN A 193 27.14 -2.42 19.41
N TYR A 194 27.21 -2.54 20.74
CA TYR A 194 27.56 -1.50 21.73
C TYR A 194 26.40 -0.60 22.19
N LEU A 195 25.63 -1.10 23.16
CA LEU A 195 25.44 -0.47 24.48
C LEU A 195 25.19 -1.56 25.52
#